data_AF-A0A067SDY9-F1
#
_entry.id   AF-A0A067SDY9-F1
#
_cell.length_a   1.000
_cell.length_b   1.000
_cell.length_c   1.000
_cell.angle_alpha   90.00
_cell.angle_beta   90.00
_cell.angle_gamma   90.00
#
_symmetry.space_group_name_H-M   'P 1'
#
loop_
_entity.id
_entity.type
_entity.pdbx_description
1 polymer ?
#
loop_
_entity_poly.entity_id
_entity_poly.type
_entity_poly.pdbx_seq_one_letter_code
_entity_poly.pdbx_strand_id
1 'polypeptide(L)'
;LLLWIKNSLSPQEIRDRIMDSTSDFQKQMVEYLESVHQGELLNEKPLTDMLASFKSKQEQTGYSDPTKTMPKPPPELCKSKNCTDCSKCKELNEWWVKFEEETNDILARSNRH
;
A
#
# COMPACT_ATOMS: atom_id res chain seq x y z
N LEU A 1 30.28 -3.83 17.44
CA LEU A 1 30.30 -2.38 17.14
C LEU A 1 28.99 -1.80 17.68
N LEU A 2 29.03 -0.95 18.72
CA LEU A 2 27.84 -0.34 19.32
C LEU A 2 27.72 1.09 18.79
N LEU A 3 26.79 1.33 17.88
CA LEU A 3 26.44 2.68 17.43
C LEU A 3 25.57 3.32 18.52
N TRP A 4 26.12 4.30 19.25
CA TRP A 4 25.36 5.08 20.23
C TRP A 4 24.63 6.21 19.50
N ILE A 5 23.36 5.98 19.19
CA ILE A 5 22.48 7.03 18.67
C ILE A 5 21.93 7.76 19.90
N LYS A 6 22.12 9.09 19.98
CA LYS A 6 21.59 9.88 21.09
C LYS A 6 20.07 9.66 21.18
N ASN A 7 19.56 9.29 22.36
CA ASN A 7 18.18 8.82 22.62
C ASN A 7 17.84 7.38 22.18
N SER A 8 18.82 6.53 21.84
CA SER A 8 18.56 5.10 21.66
C SER A 8 18.35 4.41 23.00
N LEU A 9 17.33 3.57 23.08
CA LEU A 9 17.12 2.64 24.19
C LEU A 9 18.32 1.69 24.31
N SER A 10 18.73 1.42 25.54
CA SER A 10 19.69 0.35 25.80
C SER A 10 19.09 -1.02 25.44
N PRO A 11 19.92 -2.04 25.13
CA PRO A 11 19.42 -3.37 24.82
C PRO A 11 18.50 -3.95 25.90
N GLN A 12 18.75 -3.63 27.17
CA GLN A 12 17.92 -4.07 28.29
C GLN A 12 16.55 -3.37 28.29
N GLU A 13 16.50 -2.06 28.07
CA GLU A 13 15.23 -1.32 27.96
C GLU A 13 14.38 -1.79 26.78
N ILE A 14 15.02 -2.13 25.65
CA ILE A 14 14.34 -2.72 24.50
C ILE A 14 13.74 -4.07 24.89
N ARG A 15 14.53 -4.94 25.53
CA ARG A 15 14.06 -6.26 25.97
C ARG A 15 12.87 -6.14 26.90
N ASP A 16 12.96 -5.28 27.91
CA ASP A 16 11.92 -5.12 28.92
C ASP A 16 10.63 -4.60 28.28
N ARG A 17 10.72 -3.64 27.34
CA ARG A 17 9.57 -3.11 26.61
C ARG A 17 8.94 -4.09 25.62
N ILE A 18 9.72 -5.00 25.03
CA ILE A 18 9.19 -6.06 24.14
C ILE A 18 8.50 -7.16 24.95
N MET A 19 9.00 -7.48 26.15
CA MET A 19 8.45 -8.55 26.97
C MET A 19 7.19 -8.13 27.75
N ASP A 20 6.95 -6.83 27.90
CA ASP A 20 5.74 -6.29 28.49
C ASP A 20 4.59 -6.24 27.46
N SER A 21 3.61 -7.12 27.62
CA SER A 21 2.42 -7.21 26.75
C SER A 21 1.46 -6.03 26.86
N THR A 22 1.65 -5.15 27.85
CA THR A 22 0.88 -3.91 28.00
C THR A 22 1.59 -2.71 27.39
N SER A 23 2.86 -2.85 27.02
CA SER A 23 3.68 -1.76 26.48
C SER A 23 3.21 -1.32 25.10
N ASP A 24 2.99 -0.02 24.92
CA ASP A 24 2.71 0.56 23.61
C ASP A 24 3.86 0.33 22.62
N PHE A 25 5.10 0.19 23.12
CA PHE A 25 6.25 -0.15 22.30
C PHE A 25 6.10 -1.53 21.64
N GLN A 26 5.67 -2.54 22.42
CA GLN A 26 5.47 -3.89 21.90
C GLN A 26 4.35 -3.91 20.85
N LYS A 27 3.23 -3.23 21.11
CA LYS A 27 2.11 -3.11 20.15
C LYS A 27 2.54 -2.46 18.84
N GLN A 28 3.18 -1.29 18.88
CA GLN A 28 3.64 -0.59 17.67
C GLN A 28 4.67 -1.41 16.90
N MET A 29 5.51 -2.16 17.59
CA MET A 29 6.52 -2.99 16.93
C MET A 29 5.91 -4.24 16.29
N VAL A 30 4.90 -4.84 16.91
CA VAL A 30 4.09 -5.90 16.31
C VAL A 30 3.33 -5.37 15.10
N GLU A 31 2.64 -4.24 15.22
CA GLU A 31 1.91 -3.60 14.12
C GLU A 31 2.82 -3.26 12.94
N TYR A 32 4.02 -2.72 13.20
CA TYR A 32 5.02 -2.49 12.17
C TYR A 32 5.49 -3.80 11.52
N LEU A 33 5.75 -4.85 12.31
CA LEU A 33 6.13 -6.15 11.75
C LEU A 33 4.99 -6.72 10.91
N GLU A 34 3.75 -6.65 11.37
CA GLU A 34 2.59 -7.12 10.62
C GLU A 34 2.40 -6.33 9.31
N SER A 35 2.52 -5.00 9.32
CA SER A 35 2.38 -4.18 8.10
C SER A 35 3.49 -4.43 7.08
N VAL A 36 4.72 -4.64 7.54
CA VAL A 36 5.86 -4.98 6.67
C VAL A 36 5.73 -6.40 6.10
N HIS A 37 5.20 -7.35 6.86
CA HIS A 37 5.08 -8.75 6.43
C HIS A 37 3.82 -9.05 5.63
N GLN A 38 2.76 -8.22 5.72
CA GLN A 38 1.50 -8.47 5.02
C GLN A 38 1.42 -7.84 3.62
N GLY A 39 2.40 -7.02 3.22
CA GLY A 39 2.43 -6.41 1.89
C GLY A 39 1.14 -5.63 1.62
N GLU A 40 0.83 -4.69 2.52
CA GLU A 40 -0.41 -3.93 2.49
C GLU A 40 -0.65 -3.31 1.10
N LEU A 41 -1.89 -3.47 0.65
CA LEU A 41 -2.36 -2.93 -0.61
C LEU A 41 -2.98 -1.56 -0.32
N LEU A 42 -2.98 -0.67 -1.32
CA LEU A 42 -3.62 0.64 -1.21
C LEU A 42 -5.12 0.53 -0.92
N ASN A 43 -5.75 -0.54 -1.41
CA ASN A 43 -7.08 -0.90 -0.99
C ASN A 43 -6.99 -1.79 0.24
N GLU A 44 -7.82 -1.56 1.25
CA GLU A 44 -7.92 -2.40 2.46
C GLU A 44 -8.44 -3.83 2.17
N LYS A 45 -8.32 -4.32 0.93
CA LYS A 45 -8.79 -5.63 0.49
C LYS A 45 -7.74 -6.69 0.79
N PRO A 46 -8.16 -7.90 1.21
CA PRO A 46 -7.24 -9.02 1.37
C PRO A 46 -6.50 -9.36 0.07
N LEU A 47 -5.20 -9.61 0.20
CA LEU A 47 -4.34 -9.98 -0.94
C LEU A 47 -4.87 -11.20 -1.71
N THR A 48 -5.48 -12.17 -1.04
CA THR A 48 -6.06 -13.38 -1.67
C THR A 48 -7.11 -13.06 -2.71
N ASP A 49 -7.99 -12.10 -2.40
CA ASP A 49 -9.14 -11.75 -3.24
C ASP A 49 -8.69 -10.98 -4.48
N MET A 50 -7.67 -10.15 -4.31
CA MET A 50 -7.00 -9.44 -5.39
C MET A 50 -6.29 -10.38 -6.35
N LEU A 51 -5.58 -11.39 -5.85
CA LEU A 51 -4.89 -12.36 -6.71
C LEU A 51 -5.85 -13.19 -7.56
N ALA A 52 -7.00 -13.57 -6.99
CA ALA A 52 -8.06 -14.23 -7.76
C ALA A 52 -8.58 -13.30 -8.86
N SER A 53 -8.85 -12.04 -8.51
CA SER A 53 -9.31 -11.02 -9.46
C SER A 53 -8.29 -10.75 -10.59
N PHE A 54 -7.00 -10.71 -10.27
CA PHE A 54 -5.94 -10.50 -11.27
C PHE A 54 -5.77 -11.71 -12.19
N LYS A 55 -5.84 -12.94 -11.68
CA LYS A 55 -5.82 -14.13 -12.54
C LYS A 55 -6.96 -14.09 -13.56
N SER A 56 -8.16 -13.76 -13.13
CA SER A 56 -9.30 -13.61 -14.03
C SER A 56 -9.10 -12.47 -15.04
N LYS A 57 -8.48 -11.34 -14.64
CA LYS A 57 -8.12 -10.25 -15.57
C LYS A 57 -7.06 -10.69 -16.60
N GLN A 58 -6.07 -11.50 -16.20
CA GLN A 58 -5.04 -12.00 -17.11
C GLN A 58 -5.59 -12.89 -18.24
N GLU A 59 -6.69 -13.59 -17.98
CA GLU A 59 -7.37 -14.44 -18.96
C GLU A 59 -8.25 -13.64 -19.94
N GLN A 60 -8.48 -12.33 -19.68
CA GLN A 60 -9.29 -11.48 -20.56
C GLN A 60 -8.49 -11.00 -21.78
N THR A 61 -9.16 -10.95 -22.92
CA THR A 61 -8.59 -10.40 -24.16
C THR A 61 -8.34 -8.90 -23.99
N GLY A 62 -7.09 -8.47 -24.20
CA GLY A 62 -6.69 -7.06 -24.04
C GLY A 62 -6.13 -6.70 -22.66
N TYR A 63 -5.91 -7.67 -21.77
CA TYR A 63 -5.14 -7.42 -20.55
C TYR A 63 -3.72 -6.94 -20.87
N SER A 64 -3.27 -5.92 -20.16
CA SER A 64 -1.92 -5.39 -20.25
C SER A 64 -1.27 -5.46 -18.87
N ASP A 65 -0.10 -6.08 -18.79
CA ASP A 65 0.63 -6.31 -17.55
C ASP A 65 1.12 -4.96 -16.97
N PRO A 66 0.63 -4.54 -15.79
CA PRO A 66 1.05 -3.28 -15.17
C PRO A 66 2.54 -3.26 -14.81
N THR A 67 3.19 -4.42 -14.65
CA THR A 67 4.63 -4.50 -14.40
C THR A 67 5.49 -4.23 -15.64
N LYS A 68 4.86 -4.21 -16.83
CA LYS A 68 5.52 -4.03 -18.14
C LYS A 68 5.03 -2.80 -18.89
N THR A 69 4.15 -2.01 -18.29
CA THR A 69 3.55 -0.85 -18.92
C THR A 69 3.69 0.38 -18.05
N MET A 70 3.72 1.55 -18.70
CA MET A 70 3.79 2.82 -17.99
C MET A 70 2.38 3.20 -17.49
N PRO A 71 2.26 3.68 -16.24
CA PRO A 71 0.99 4.15 -15.73
C PRO A 71 0.50 5.35 -16.54
N LYS A 72 -0.82 5.48 -16.69
CA LYS A 72 -1.41 6.63 -17.37
C LYS A 72 -1.22 7.88 -16.50
N PRO A 73 -0.81 9.03 -17.07
CA PRO A 73 -0.71 10.26 -16.30
C PRO A 73 -2.10 10.73 -15.84
N PRO A 74 -2.19 11.45 -14.70
CA PRO A 74 -3.45 11.97 -14.21
C PRO A 74 -4.07 12.97 -15.21
N PRO A 75 -5.41 13.00 -15.33
CA PRO A 75 -6.09 13.99 -16.16
C PRO A 75 -5.98 15.39 -15.56
N GLU A 76 -6.33 16.41 -16.36
CA GLU A 76 -6.32 17.80 -15.89
C GLU A 76 -7.28 18.01 -14.71
N LEU A 77 -6.79 18.70 -13.69
CA LEU A 77 -7.61 19.10 -12.55
C LEU A 77 -8.76 20.01 -12.98
N CYS A 78 -9.90 19.86 -12.31
CA CYS A 78 -10.98 20.83 -12.41
C CYS A 78 -10.51 22.19 -11.86
N LYS A 79 -10.73 23.27 -12.63
CA LYS A 79 -10.35 24.63 -12.23
C LYS A 79 -11.20 25.18 -11.09
N SER A 80 -12.38 24.59 -10.86
CA SER A 80 -13.35 25.05 -9.87
C SER A 80 -13.11 24.36 -8.52
N LYS A 81 -12.81 25.13 -7.48
CA LYS A 81 -12.49 24.62 -6.13
C LYS A 81 -13.63 23.84 -5.44
N ASN A 82 -14.89 24.15 -5.75
CA ASN A 82 -16.09 23.52 -5.17
C ASN A 82 -16.91 22.77 -6.23
N CYS A 83 -16.24 22.06 -7.13
CA CYS A 83 -16.90 21.27 -8.14
C CYS A 83 -17.28 19.90 -7.59
N THR A 84 -18.57 19.60 -7.50
CA THR A 84 -19.06 18.32 -6.96
C THR A 84 -19.22 17.22 -8.01
N ASP A 85 -19.46 17.52 -9.29
CA ASP A 85 -19.81 16.45 -10.25
C ASP A 85 -19.58 16.75 -11.75
N CYS A 86 -18.46 17.40 -12.11
CA CYS A 86 -18.13 17.65 -13.53
C CYS A 86 -17.40 16.48 -14.20
N SER A 87 -17.36 16.46 -15.54
CA SER A 87 -16.63 15.44 -16.33
C SER A 87 -15.18 15.27 -15.86
N LYS A 88 -14.45 16.37 -15.64
CA LYS A 88 -13.05 16.30 -15.20
C LYS A 88 -12.89 15.68 -13.81
N CYS A 89 -13.82 15.94 -12.90
CA CYS A 89 -13.82 15.32 -11.56
C CYS A 89 -14.13 13.82 -11.66
N LYS A 90 -15.06 13.42 -12.54
CA LYS A 90 -15.36 12.01 -12.80
C LYS A 90 -14.17 11.28 -13.41
N GLU A 91 -13.56 11.85 -14.44
CA GLU A 91 -12.34 11.33 -15.07
C GLU A 91 -11.18 11.21 -14.07
N LEU A 92 -11.01 12.19 -13.19
CA LEU A 92 -9.98 12.14 -12.14
C LEU A 92 -10.26 11.04 -11.11
N ASN A 93 -11.52 10.87 -10.70
CA ASN A 93 -11.91 9.79 -9.78
C ASN A 93 -11.72 8.41 -10.43
N GLU A 94 -12.13 8.25 -11.69
CA GLU A 94 -11.88 7.02 -12.46
C GLU A 94 -10.39 6.74 -12.60
N TRP A 95 -9.59 7.78 -12.81
CA TRP A 95 -8.14 7.66 -12.84
C TRP A 95 -7.57 7.20 -11.48
N TRP A 96 -8.04 7.74 -10.36
CA TRP A 96 -7.60 7.32 -9.02
C TRP A 96 -7.92 5.85 -8.76
N VAL A 97 -9.13 5.40 -9.08
CA VAL A 97 -9.52 3.99 -8.96
C VAL A 97 -8.60 3.12 -9.80
N LYS A 98 -8.32 3.51 -11.05
CA LYS A 98 -7.44 2.75 -11.93
C LYS A 98 -5.99 2.73 -11.45
N PHE A 99 -5.47 3.88 -10.99
CA PHE A 99 -4.14 4.00 -10.42
C PHE A 99 -3.96 3.08 -9.21
N GLU A 100 -4.97 3.07 -8.33
CA GLU A 100 -5.00 2.21 -7.16
C GLU A 100 -4.98 0.74 -7.58
N GLU A 101 -5.84 0.33 -8.52
CA GLU A 101 -5.85 -1.04 -9.06
C GLU A 101 -4.51 -1.47 -9.69
N GLU A 102 -3.91 -0.63 -10.52
CA GLU A 102 -2.64 -0.94 -11.20
C GLU A 102 -1.48 -1.04 -10.21
N THR A 103 -1.40 -0.11 -9.25
CA THR A 103 -0.37 -0.13 -8.20
C THR A 103 -0.50 -1.37 -7.34
N ASN A 104 -1.73 -1.74 -7.00
CA ASN A 104 -2.05 -2.94 -6.25
C ASN A 104 -1.69 -4.24 -6.98
N ASP A 105 -1.85 -4.31 -8.31
CA ASP A 105 -1.36 -5.44 -9.13
C ASP A 105 0.17 -5.53 -9.07
N ILE A 106 0.87 -4.39 -9.14
CA ILE A 106 2.33 -4.33 -9.02
C ILE A 106 2.80 -4.78 -7.64
N LEU A 107 2.20 -4.25 -6.56
CA LEU A 107 2.54 -4.59 -5.17
C LEU A 107 2.31 -6.08 -4.90
N ALA A 108 1.16 -6.62 -5.33
CA ALA A 108 0.83 -8.04 -5.14
C ALA A 108 1.81 -9.01 -5.82
N ARG A 109 2.52 -8.57 -6.87
CA ARG A 109 3.55 -9.33 -7.58
C ARG A 109 4.96 -9.12 -7.03
N SER A 110 5.23 -7.94 -6.49
CA SER A 110 6.60 -7.50 -6.14
C SER A 110 6.89 -7.61 -4.64
N ASN A 111 5.90 -7.36 -3.78
CA ASN A 111 6.01 -7.46 -2.32
C ASN A 111 5.61 -8.85 -1.82
N ARG A 112 6.22 -9.88 -2.40
CA ARG A 112 6.15 -11.26 -1.90
C ARG A 112 7.54 -11.68 -1.49
N HIS A 113 7.80 -11.74 -0.18
CA HIS A 113 9.04 -12.24 0.40
C HIS A 113 8.88 -13.69 0.87
#